data_AF-B7J8T9-F1
#
_entry.id   AF-B7J8T9-F1
#
_cell.length_a   1.000
_cell.length_b   1.000
_cell.length_c   1.000
_cell.angle_alpha   90.00
_cell.angle_beta   90.00
_cell.angle_gamma   90.00
#
_symmetry.space_group_name_H-M   'P 1'
#
loop_
_entity.id
_entity.type
_entity.pdbx_description
1 polymer ?
#
loop_
_entity_poly.entity_id
_entity_poly.type
_entity_poly.pdbx_seq_one_letter_code
_entity_poly.pdbx_strand_id
1 'polypeptide(L)'
;MIEMQDSASYAFEAGMKNIAYITGYARKIADAEGVKRYYIQQHNDMSRMVPVEAGKNGLVQRHFSDRLETKVYGRIRGRVIEHQGEKIHDAYVIPIAITRPSILEMPEEQVWNAGVYGRDRSKVEQDDFRPYGSSESSGKTRGRGAANTVLLAGIINKVTALTNSEGLLSGVEIELRQHEKLETVIPVRMMKASIAGAMQKQLRMGMPVSIVGSLRMRDLKETSPDGVISNSGKRVGYVWCNNIQTASQGVDIRSIPTWVSAILERYGKMPSAAANMAVSVAGAAGTVDEEEATFDPDDARTEEEALRAAGLLV
;
A
#
# COMPACT_ATOMS: atom_id res chain seq x y z
N MET A 1 19.23 -10.65 25.97
CA MET A 1 19.48 -9.30 25.43
C MET A 1 18.78 -9.20 24.09
N ILE A 2 17.93 -8.19 23.90
CA ILE A 2 17.44 -7.85 22.56
C ILE A 2 18.42 -6.80 22.05
N GLU A 3 19.22 -7.11 21.03
CA GLU A 3 20.00 -6.09 20.34
C GLU A 3 19.02 -5.03 19.82
N MET A 4 19.28 -3.77 20.16
CA MET A 4 18.65 -2.64 19.48
C MET A 4 19.23 -2.59 18.07
N GLN A 5 18.65 -3.39 17.17
CA GLN A 5 18.87 -3.20 15.74
C GLN A 5 18.54 -1.74 15.43
N ASP A 6 19.46 -1.08 14.72
CA ASP A 6 19.32 0.30 14.27
C ASP A 6 17.88 0.57 13.81
N SER A 7 17.24 1.61 14.35
CA SER A 7 15.79 1.82 14.23
C SER A 7 15.35 2.00 12.78
N ALA A 8 16.27 2.43 11.91
CA ALA A 8 16.05 2.53 10.47
C ALA A 8 16.01 1.17 9.75
N SER A 9 16.45 0.08 10.38
CA SER A 9 16.49 -1.27 9.77
C SER A 9 15.12 -1.98 9.78
N TYR A 10 14.26 -1.70 10.76
CA TYR A 10 12.91 -2.31 10.86
C TYR A 10 12.03 -2.00 9.65
N ALA A 11 12.22 -0.82 9.04
CA ALA A 11 11.45 -0.33 7.91
C ALA A 11 11.79 -0.99 6.57
N PHE A 12 12.76 -1.92 6.51
CA PHE A 12 13.18 -2.59 5.29
C PHE A 12 13.03 -4.12 5.38
N GLU A 13 12.73 -4.73 4.23
CA GLU A 13 12.62 -6.16 4.01
C GLU A 13 13.38 -6.48 2.71
N ALA A 14 14.34 -7.41 2.75
CA ALA A 14 15.20 -7.76 1.61
C ALA A 14 15.85 -6.55 0.90
N GLY A 15 16.22 -5.51 1.64
CA GLY A 15 16.84 -4.29 1.12
C GLY A 15 15.86 -3.22 0.61
N MET A 16 14.55 -3.51 0.57
CA MET A 16 13.51 -2.60 0.08
C MET A 16 12.56 -2.17 1.21
N LYS A 17 12.06 -0.93 1.16
CA LYS A 17 11.15 -0.39 2.16
C LYS A 17 9.89 -1.26 2.29
N ASN A 18 9.58 -1.71 3.50
CA ASN A 18 8.35 -2.42 3.83
C ASN A 18 7.97 -2.15 5.28
N ILE A 19 7.08 -1.18 5.49
CA ILE A 19 6.51 -0.91 6.80
C ILE A 19 5.06 -0.45 6.71
N ALA A 20 4.26 -0.95 7.64
CA ALA A 20 2.86 -0.59 7.82
C ALA A 20 2.63 -0.11 9.26
N TYR A 21 1.90 0.98 9.38
CA TYR A 21 1.40 1.57 10.61
C TYR A 21 -0.12 1.46 10.57
N ILE A 22 -0.68 0.53 11.34
CA ILE A 22 -2.10 0.22 11.30
C ILE A 22 -2.67 0.30 12.71
N THR A 23 -3.64 1.19 12.92
CA THR A 23 -4.33 1.39 14.19
C THR A 23 -5.82 1.14 14.06
N GLY A 24 -6.46 0.85 15.19
CA GLY A 24 -7.89 0.62 15.28
C GLY A 24 -8.18 -0.32 16.42
N TYR A 25 -9.28 -1.06 16.33
CA TYR A 25 -9.69 -1.99 17.37
C TYR A 25 -9.28 -3.41 16.97
N ALA A 26 -8.56 -4.09 17.85
CA ALA A 26 -8.17 -5.47 17.66
C ALA A 26 -9.40 -6.38 17.67
N ARG A 27 -9.55 -7.23 16.66
CA ARG A 27 -10.63 -8.23 16.55
C ARG A 27 -10.05 -9.64 16.52
N LYS A 28 -10.51 -10.50 17.43
CA LYS A 28 -10.19 -11.94 17.50
C LYS A 28 -11.40 -12.72 17.01
N ILE A 29 -11.31 -13.31 15.83
CA ILE A 29 -12.41 -14.08 15.23
C ILE A 29 -11.92 -15.50 15.03
N ALA A 30 -12.60 -16.46 15.68
CA ALA A 30 -12.43 -17.86 15.34
C ALA A 30 -13.16 -18.14 14.02
N ASP A 31 -12.53 -18.88 13.12
CA ASP A 31 -13.23 -19.45 11.96
C ASP A 31 -14.03 -20.71 12.36
N ALA A 32 -14.68 -21.34 11.38
CA ALA A 32 -15.51 -22.52 11.59
C ALA A 32 -14.73 -23.74 12.14
N GLU A 33 -13.40 -23.75 12.00
CA GLU A 33 -12.50 -24.79 12.51
C GLU A 33 -11.95 -24.43 13.90
N GLY A 34 -12.37 -23.28 14.46
CA GLY A 34 -11.91 -22.77 15.76
C GLY A 34 -10.55 -22.06 15.70
N VAL A 35 -9.95 -21.90 14.51
CA VAL A 35 -8.64 -21.25 14.36
C VAL A 35 -8.81 -19.74 14.53
N LYS A 36 -8.11 -19.18 15.51
CA LYS A 36 -8.16 -17.74 15.84
C LYS A 36 -7.42 -16.93 14.79
N ARG A 37 -8.16 -16.15 14.02
CA ARG A 37 -7.68 -15.12 13.09
C ARG A 37 -7.76 -13.76 13.77
N TYR A 38 -6.86 -12.87 13.39
CA TYR A 38 -6.70 -11.56 14.03
C TYR A 38 -6.82 -10.46 12.98
N TYR A 39 -7.55 -9.40 13.32
CA TYR A 39 -7.80 -8.28 12.43
C TYR A 39 -7.75 -6.95 13.16
N ILE A 40 -7.38 -5.87 12.47
CA ILE A 40 -7.60 -4.50 12.95
C ILE A 40 -8.83 -3.94 12.26
N GLN A 41 -9.86 -3.62 13.04
CA GLN A 41 -11.08 -2.95 12.56
C GLN A 41 -10.91 -1.45 12.66
N GLN A 42 -11.20 -0.75 11.55
CA GLN A 42 -11.01 0.70 11.42
C GLN A 42 -12.33 1.44 11.14
N HIS A 43 -13.40 0.69 10.88
CA HIS A 43 -14.73 1.19 10.57
C HIS A 43 -15.80 0.12 10.89
N ASN A 44 -17.07 0.53 10.89
CA ASN A 44 -18.22 -0.34 11.14
C ASN A 44 -18.59 -1.22 9.92
N ASP A 45 -17.61 -1.97 9.40
CA ASP A 45 -17.78 -2.97 8.33
C ASP A 45 -16.78 -4.11 8.55
N MET A 46 -17.26 -5.23 9.11
CA MET A 46 -16.44 -6.42 9.36
C MET A 46 -15.84 -7.00 8.08
N SER A 47 -16.42 -6.72 6.90
CA SER A 47 -15.88 -7.20 5.62
C SER A 47 -14.56 -6.53 5.22
N ARG A 48 -14.20 -5.36 5.79
CA ARG A 48 -12.97 -4.64 5.41
C ARG A 48 -11.91 -4.49 6.52
N MET A 49 -12.04 -5.23 7.62
CA MET A 49 -11.00 -5.30 8.66
C MET A 49 -9.66 -5.80 8.10
N VAL A 50 -8.56 -5.22 8.56
CA VAL A 50 -7.22 -5.50 8.06
C VAL A 50 -6.67 -6.79 8.68
N PRO A 51 -6.30 -7.83 7.91
CA PRO A 51 -5.79 -9.09 8.45
C PRO A 51 -4.38 -8.92 9.01
N VAL A 52 -4.20 -9.42 10.23
CA VAL A 52 -2.92 -9.48 10.94
C VAL A 52 -2.62 -10.95 11.25
N GLU A 53 -1.52 -11.47 10.72
CA GLU A 53 -1.14 -12.85 10.98
C GLU A 53 -0.19 -12.96 12.18
N ALA A 54 -0.35 -14.05 12.93
CA ALA A 54 0.58 -14.39 13.99
C ALA A 54 1.93 -14.80 13.38
N GLY A 55 2.85 -13.83 13.26
CA GLY A 55 4.25 -14.11 12.95
C GLY A 55 4.86 -15.09 13.96
N LYS A 56 5.98 -15.75 13.57
CA LYS A 56 6.65 -16.83 14.32
C LYS A 56 6.90 -16.55 15.81
N ASN A 57 6.95 -15.29 16.21
CA ASN A 57 7.28 -14.84 17.57
C ASN A 57 6.06 -14.81 18.51
N GLY A 58 4.85 -15.14 18.05
CA GLY A 58 3.64 -15.21 18.89
C GLY A 58 3.14 -13.86 19.44
N LEU A 59 3.67 -12.73 18.96
CA LEU A 59 3.35 -11.38 19.45
C LEU A 59 1.84 -11.11 19.52
N VAL A 60 1.10 -11.54 18.49
CA VAL A 60 -0.35 -11.38 18.40
C VAL A 60 -1.06 -12.14 19.53
N GLN A 61 -0.62 -13.35 19.88
CA GLN A 61 -1.25 -14.12 20.95
C GLN A 61 -1.11 -13.44 22.33
N ARG A 62 -0.03 -12.67 22.53
CA ARG A 62 0.30 -11.99 23.80
C ARG A 62 -0.29 -10.60 23.95
N HIS A 63 -0.30 -9.80 22.88
CA HIS A 63 -0.60 -8.35 22.95
C HIS A 63 -1.90 -7.94 22.27
N PHE A 64 -2.47 -8.79 21.43
CA PHE A 64 -3.80 -8.55 20.86
C PHE A 64 -4.84 -8.91 21.92
N SER A 65 -5.84 -8.06 22.13
CA SER A 65 -7.01 -8.31 22.98
C SER A 65 -8.25 -7.84 22.23
N ASP A 66 -9.31 -8.64 22.23
CA ASP A 66 -10.51 -8.31 21.44
C ASP A 66 -11.12 -6.99 21.90
N ARG A 67 -11.58 -6.19 20.95
CA ARG A 67 -12.20 -4.86 21.10
C ARG A 67 -11.28 -3.75 21.69
N LEU A 68 -10.00 -4.01 21.95
CA LEU A 68 -9.07 -2.99 22.46
C LEU A 68 -8.34 -2.18 21.37
N GLU A 69 -8.04 -0.91 21.67
CA GLU A 69 -7.25 -0.01 20.84
C GLU A 69 -5.84 -0.57 20.65
N THR A 70 -5.47 -0.82 19.39
CA THR A 70 -4.24 -1.53 19.03
C THR A 70 -3.56 -0.84 17.87
N LYS A 71 -2.25 -0.56 18.03
CA LYS A 71 -1.35 -0.11 16.98
C LYS A 71 -0.41 -1.25 16.61
N VAL A 72 -0.41 -1.60 15.33
CA VAL A 72 0.49 -2.58 14.73
C VAL A 72 1.52 -1.85 13.89
N TYR A 73 2.79 -2.05 14.24
CA TYR A 73 3.92 -1.83 13.33
C TYR A 73 4.22 -3.17 12.68
N GLY A 74 4.18 -3.27 11.35
CA GLY A 74 4.32 -4.55 10.67
C GLY A 74 4.88 -4.44 9.26
N ARG A 75 5.09 -5.61 8.64
CA ARG A 75 5.45 -5.75 7.23
C ARG A 75 4.26 -6.28 6.47
N ILE A 76 4.02 -5.75 5.27
CA ILE A 76 3.05 -6.33 4.34
C ILE A 76 3.68 -7.56 3.69
N ARG A 77 2.93 -8.66 3.62
CA ARG A 77 3.31 -9.85 2.86
C ARG A 77 2.25 -10.18 1.84
N GLY A 78 2.68 -10.66 0.68
CA GLY A 78 1.83 -11.39 -0.24
C GLY A 78 1.76 -12.87 0.13
N ARG A 79 0.64 -13.50 -0.20
CA ARG A 79 0.52 -14.94 -0.46
C ARG A 79 -0.32 -15.16 -1.72
N VAL A 80 -0.28 -16.38 -2.25
CA VAL A 80 -1.29 -16.86 -3.19
C VAL A 80 -2.39 -17.58 -2.42
N ILE A 81 -3.65 -17.31 -2.78
CA ILE A 81 -4.80 -18.15 -2.44
C ILE A 81 -5.44 -18.68 -3.72
N GLU A 82 -6.15 -19.80 -3.61
CA GLU A 82 -6.89 -20.39 -4.73
C GLU A 82 -8.39 -20.12 -4.62
N HIS A 83 -8.99 -19.66 -5.72
CA HIS A 83 -10.42 -19.42 -5.82
C HIS A 83 -10.93 -19.72 -7.24
N GLN A 84 -11.90 -20.64 -7.35
CA GLN A 84 -12.43 -21.11 -8.63
C GLN A 84 -11.33 -21.60 -9.62
N GLY A 85 -10.25 -22.19 -9.11
CA GLY A 85 -9.08 -22.61 -9.89
C GLY A 85 -8.12 -21.47 -10.28
N GLU A 86 -8.47 -20.21 -10.02
CA GLU A 86 -7.59 -19.07 -10.22
C GLU A 86 -6.67 -18.84 -9.01
N LYS A 87 -5.41 -18.51 -9.28
CA LYS A 87 -4.43 -18.07 -8.27
C LYS A 87 -4.56 -16.56 -8.08
N ILE A 88 -5.01 -16.15 -6.89
CA ILE A 88 -5.23 -14.75 -6.54
C ILE A 88 -4.22 -14.35 -5.46
N HIS A 89 -3.56 -13.21 -5.64
CA HIS A 89 -2.68 -12.66 -4.62
C HIS A 89 -3.47 -11.95 -3.51
N ASP A 90 -3.07 -12.21 -2.27
CA ASP A 90 -3.66 -11.70 -1.03
C ASP A 90 -2.58 -11.01 -0.17
N ALA A 91 -2.86 -9.80 0.31
CA ALA A 91 -1.95 -9.02 1.16
C ALA A 91 -2.40 -9.01 2.63
N TYR A 92 -1.47 -9.26 3.55
CA TYR A 92 -1.71 -9.24 4.99
C TYR A 92 -0.53 -8.65 5.76
N VAL A 93 -0.73 -8.35 7.05
CA VAL A 93 0.32 -7.78 7.92
C VAL A 93 0.95 -8.87 8.78
N ILE A 94 2.27 -8.93 8.81
CA ILE A 94 3.02 -9.60 9.88
C ILE A 94 3.53 -8.52 10.85
N PRO A 95 3.14 -8.55 12.14
CA PRO A 95 3.57 -7.56 13.12
C PRO A 95 5.03 -7.73 13.51
N ILE A 96 5.75 -6.60 13.53
CA ILE A 96 7.06 -6.42 14.16
C ILE A 96 6.86 -6.04 15.63
N ALA A 97 5.93 -5.10 15.89
CA ALA A 97 5.59 -4.64 17.23
C ALA A 97 4.10 -4.33 17.34
N ILE A 98 3.56 -4.50 18.55
CA ILE A 98 2.16 -4.20 18.89
C ILE A 98 2.19 -3.29 20.11
N THR A 99 1.56 -2.12 20.01
CA THR A 99 1.51 -1.10 21.07
C THR A 99 0.10 -0.55 21.21
N ARG A 100 -0.12 0.30 22.22
CA ARG A 100 -1.32 1.15 22.24
C ARG A 100 -1.14 2.31 21.26
N PRO A 101 -2.17 2.70 20.49
CA PRO A 101 -2.17 3.93 19.71
C PRO A 101 -2.38 5.15 20.61
N SER A 102 -1.98 6.31 20.14
CA SER A 102 -2.45 7.59 20.68
C SER A 102 -3.83 7.96 20.10
N ILE A 103 -4.56 8.87 20.76
CA ILE A 103 -5.89 9.32 20.33
C ILE A 103 -5.85 9.91 18.90
N LEU A 104 -4.76 10.62 18.55
CA LEU A 104 -4.58 11.23 17.22
C LEU A 104 -4.35 10.21 16.10
N GLU A 105 -4.01 8.97 16.44
CA GLU A 105 -3.76 7.90 15.46
C GLU A 105 -4.96 6.97 15.31
N MET A 106 -5.95 7.04 16.21
CA MET A 106 -7.15 6.22 16.11
C MET A 106 -8.04 6.69 14.95
N PRO A 107 -8.85 5.79 14.35
CA PRO A 107 -9.94 6.20 13.46
C PRO A 107 -10.86 7.21 14.17
N GLU A 108 -11.40 8.16 13.41
CA GLU A 108 -12.47 9.03 13.90
C GLU A 108 -13.82 8.31 13.93
N GLU A 109 -14.74 8.74 14.79
CA GLU A 109 -16.14 8.29 14.73
C GLU A 109 -16.77 8.53 13.34
N GLN A 110 -16.45 9.65 12.69
CA GLN A 110 -16.94 9.94 11.34
C GLN A 110 -16.44 8.92 10.32
N VAL A 111 -15.17 8.52 10.40
CA VAL A 111 -14.59 7.47 9.54
C VAL A 111 -15.18 6.10 9.89
N TRP A 112 -15.51 5.87 11.17
CA TRP A 112 -16.11 4.62 11.62
C TRP A 112 -17.54 4.41 11.12
N ASN A 113 -18.36 5.46 11.22
CA ASN A 113 -19.77 5.46 10.83
C ASN A 113 -19.97 5.79 9.33
N ALA A 114 -18.96 6.34 8.65
CA ALA A 114 -18.99 6.51 7.20
C ALA A 114 -19.05 5.15 6.51
N GLY A 115 -20.18 4.88 5.85
CA GLY A 115 -20.29 3.75 4.94
C GLY A 115 -19.20 3.83 3.87
N VAL A 116 -18.58 2.69 3.56
CA VAL A 116 -17.52 2.60 2.54
C VAL A 116 -18.07 3.14 1.22
N TYR A 117 -17.42 4.17 0.66
CA TYR A 117 -17.90 4.87 -0.53
C TYR A 117 -18.16 3.89 -1.70
N GLY A 118 -19.34 3.97 -2.30
CA GLY A 118 -19.77 3.08 -3.38
C GLY A 118 -20.23 1.68 -2.94
N ARG A 119 -20.31 1.38 -1.63
CA ARG A 119 -20.90 0.15 -1.10
C ARG A 119 -22.37 0.37 -0.76
N ASP A 120 -23.22 -0.57 -1.16
CA ASP A 120 -24.60 -0.67 -0.71
C ASP A 120 -24.65 -0.95 0.80
N ARG A 121 -25.42 -0.14 1.53
CA ARG A 121 -25.59 -0.26 2.99
C ARG A 121 -26.18 -1.61 3.40
N SER A 122 -27.00 -2.24 2.56
CA SER A 122 -27.56 -3.57 2.82
C SER A 122 -26.51 -4.69 2.88
N LYS A 123 -25.31 -4.43 2.33
CA LYS A 123 -24.19 -5.38 2.21
C LYS A 123 -23.05 -5.07 3.19
N VAL A 124 -23.29 -4.24 4.20
CA VAL A 124 -22.31 -3.91 5.25
C VAL A 124 -22.51 -4.89 6.42
N GLU A 125 -21.47 -5.63 6.77
CA GLU A 125 -21.52 -6.55 7.91
C GLU A 125 -21.15 -5.79 9.18
N GLN A 126 -22.10 -5.66 10.11
CA GLN A 126 -21.92 -4.93 11.38
C GLN A 126 -22.15 -5.87 12.55
N ASP A 127 -21.48 -5.60 13.67
CA ASP A 127 -21.73 -6.26 14.96
C ASP A 127 -22.17 -5.25 16.03
N ASP A 128 -22.27 -5.71 17.28
CA ASP A 128 -22.66 -4.91 18.43
C ASP A 128 -21.58 -3.91 18.88
N PHE A 129 -20.38 -3.96 18.30
CA PHE A 129 -19.24 -3.20 18.78
C PHE A 129 -19.32 -1.70 18.42
N ARG A 130 -19.56 -0.87 19.44
CA ARG A 130 -19.65 0.60 19.33
C ARG A 130 -18.56 1.25 20.19
N PRO A 131 -17.36 1.50 19.64
CA PRO A 131 -16.26 2.09 20.39
C PRO A 131 -16.45 3.59 20.69
N TYR A 132 -17.23 4.29 19.88
CA TYR A 132 -17.63 5.68 20.13
C TYR A 132 -18.98 5.65 20.87
N GLY A 133 -19.05 6.34 22.00
CA GLY A 133 -20.28 6.44 22.78
C GLY A 133 -21.38 7.16 22.01
N SER A 134 -22.64 6.83 22.27
CA SER A 134 -23.82 7.36 21.58
C SER A 134 -24.14 8.84 21.90
N SER A 135 -23.15 9.63 22.29
CA SER A 135 -23.30 11.05 22.60
C SER A 135 -23.26 11.90 21.33
N GLU A 136 -24.28 12.72 21.11
CA GLU A 136 -24.39 13.65 19.97
C GLU A 136 -23.32 14.76 19.94
N SER A 137 -22.34 14.72 20.85
CA SER A 137 -21.35 15.75 21.13
C SER A 137 -19.93 15.42 20.64
N SER A 138 -19.75 14.48 19.71
CA SER A 138 -18.41 14.25 19.13
C SER A 138 -18.01 15.38 18.17
N GLY A 139 -17.06 16.20 18.62
CA GLY A 139 -16.52 17.31 17.85
C GLY A 139 -15.91 16.87 16.53
N LYS A 140 -16.00 17.73 15.51
CA LYS A 140 -15.43 17.52 14.15
C LYS A 140 -13.90 17.66 14.13
N THR A 141 -13.17 16.94 14.99
CA THR A 141 -11.71 16.88 14.99
C THR A 141 -11.20 16.14 13.75
N ARG A 142 -10.73 16.90 12.76
CA ARG A 142 -10.23 16.43 11.44
C ARG A 142 -8.86 15.72 11.54
N GLY A 143 -8.81 14.57 12.20
CA GLY A 143 -7.68 13.63 12.23
C GLY A 143 -7.49 12.90 10.89
N ARG A 144 -6.85 13.55 9.92
CA ARG A 144 -6.55 12.96 8.61
C ARG A 144 -5.76 11.64 8.72
N GLY A 145 -6.38 10.52 8.34
CA GLY A 145 -5.76 9.41 7.60
C GLY A 145 -4.66 8.57 8.27
N ALA A 146 -4.21 8.92 9.49
CA ALA A 146 -3.06 8.29 10.14
C ALA A 146 -3.24 6.77 10.41
N ALA A 147 -4.47 6.30 10.50
CA ALA A 147 -4.77 4.95 10.99
C ALA A 147 -4.34 3.80 10.06
N ASN A 148 -4.12 4.03 8.77
CA ASN A 148 -3.75 2.97 7.83
C ASN A 148 -2.73 3.48 6.81
N THR A 149 -1.47 3.55 7.24
CA THR A 149 -0.35 3.99 6.40
C THR A 149 0.56 2.82 6.07
N VAL A 150 0.77 2.59 4.77
CA VAL A 150 1.63 1.54 4.23
C VAL A 150 2.68 2.20 3.34
N LEU A 151 3.95 1.94 3.62
CA LEU A 151 5.12 2.40 2.86
C LEU A 151 5.81 1.17 2.27
N LEU A 152 5.79 1.04 0.95
CA LEU A 152 6.43 -0.05 0.22
C LEU A 152 7.38 0.49 -0.84
N ALA A 153 8.48 -0.20 -1.05
CA ALA A 153 9.28 -0.13 -2.26
C ALA A 153 9.49 -1.54 -2.82
N GLY A 154 9.65 -1.68 -4.12
CA GLY A 154 9.88 -2.99 -4.72
C GLY A 154 9.98 -2.96 -6.23
N ILE A 155 10.15 -4.14 -6.83
CA ILE A 155 10.25 -4.31 -8.28
C ILE A 155 8.88 -4.74 -8.81
N ILE A 156 8.41 -4.11 -9.89
CA ILE A 156 7.17 -4.50 -10.55
C ILE A 156 7.34 -5.87 -11.23
N ASN A 157 6.54 -6.85 -10.81
CA ASN A 157 6.46 -8.17 -11.43
C ASN A 157 5.46 -8.17 -12.61
N LYS A 158 4.35 -7.45 -12.50
CA LYS A 158 3.27 -7.40 -13.50
C LYS A 158 2.50 -6.09 -13.38
N VAL A 159 1.91 -5.64 -14.49
CA VAL A 159 0.98 -4.51 -14.56
C VAL A 159 -0.31 -4.98 -15.25
N THR A 160 -1.45 -4.74 -14.64
CA THR A 160 -2.78 -5.16 -15.11
C THR A 160 -3.71 -3.95 -15.14
N ALA A 161 -4.38 -3.69 -16.25
CA ALA A 161 -5.44 -2.69 -16.32
C ALA A 161 -6.68 -3.17 -15.53
N LEU A 162 -7.28 -2.28 -14.73
CA LEU A 162 -8.53 -2.55 -14.04
C LEU A 162 -9.66 -1.81 -14.76
N THR A 163 -10.60 -2.53 -15.34
CA THR A 163 -11.78 -1.96 -16.01
C THR A 163 -13.02 -1.97 -15.10
N ASN A 164 -13.98 -1.08 -15.37
CA ASN A 164 -15.31 -1.12 -14.77
C ASN A 164 -16.21 -2.13 -15.51
N SER A 165 -17.49 -2.22 -15.12
CA SER A 165 -18.49 -3.07 -15.77
C SER A 165 -18.78 -2.74 -17.25
N GLU A 166 -18.41 -1.53 -17.69
CA GLU A 166 -18.59 -1.03 -19.06
C GLU A 166 -17.31 -1.21 -19.91
N GLY A 167 -16.27 -1.85 -19.35
CA GLY A 167 -14.97 -2.00 -20.00
C GLY A 167 -14.06 -0.76 -19.96
N LEU A 168 -14.52 0.35 -19.36
CA LEU A 168 -13.75 1.58 -19.24
C LEU A 168 -12.65 1.45 -18.17
N LEU A 169 -11.49 2.06 -18.43
CA LEU A 169 -10.35 2.01 -17.52
C LEU A 169 -10.65 2.74 -16.19
N SER A 170 -10.67 1.98 -15.09
CA SER A 170 -10.97 2.47 -13.74
C SER A 170 -9.72 2.63 -12.86
N GLY A 171 -8.64 1.92 -13.18
CA GLY A 171 -7.43 1.88 -12.38
C GLY A 171 -6.35 0.97 -12.96
N VAL A 172 -5.28 0.78 -12.19
CA VAL A 172 -4.19 -0.16 -12.48
C VAL A 172 -3.92 -1.02 -11.24
N GLU A 173 -3.68 -2.30 -11.43
CA GLU A 173 -3.10 -3.20 -10.43
C GLU A 173 -1.66 -3.53 -10.83
N ILE A 174 -0.76 -3.53 -9.86
CA ILE A 174 0.60 -4.08 -10.02
C ILE A 174 0.84 -5.18 -8.99
N GLU A 175 1.64 -6.17 -9.39
CA GLU A 175 2.22 -7.15 -8.48
C GLU A 175 3.59 -6.62 -8.05
N LEU A 176 3.73 -6.18 -6.80
CA LEU A 176 5.00 -5.67 -6.26
C LEU A 176 5.82 -6.79 -5.64
N ARG A 177 7.08 -6.94 -6.06
CA ARG A 177 7.95 -8.05 -5.64
C ARG A 177 9.14 -7.53 -4.82
N GLN A 178 9.31 -8.12 -3.64
CA GLN A 178 10.44 -7.87 -2.72
C GLN A 178 11.29 -9.12 -2.48
N HIS A 179 10.83 -10.30 -2.92
CA HIS A 179 11.54 -11.57 -2.79
C HIS A 179 11.58 -12.33 -4.11
N GLU A 180 12.49 -13.29 -4.18
CA GLU A 180 12.60 -14.16 -5.34
C GLU A 180 11.33 -14.99 -5.60
N LYS A 181 10.60 -15.39 -4.55
CA LYS A 181 9.39 -16.23 -4.68
C LYS A 181 8.17 -15.44 -5.17
N LEU A 182 7.65 -15.80 -6.35
CA LEU A 182 6.44 -15.21 -6.95
C LEU A 182 5.19 -15.34 -6.07
N GLU A 183 5.13 -16.36 -5.21
CA GLU A 183 4.02 -16.54 -4.26
C GLU A 183 3.87 -15.38 -3.26
N THR A 184 4.93 -14.59 -3.07
CA THR A 184 5.01 -13.55 -2.03
C THR A 184 4.78 -12.12 -2.55
N VAL A 185 4.41 -11.96 -3.83
CA VAL A 185 4.15 -10.63 -4.42
C VAL A 185 2.95 -9.96 -3.76
N ILE A 186 3.09 -8.65 -3.50
CA ILE A 186 2.08 -7.83 -2.85
C ILE A 186 1.20 -7.21 -3.94
N PRO A 187 -0.11 -7.48 -3.99
CA PRO A 187 -1.01 -6.81 -4.91
C PRO A 187 -1.22 -5.34 -4.48
N VAL A 188 -0.99 -4.41 -5.40
CA VAL A 188 -1.13 -2.96 -5.19
C VAL A 188 -2.09 -2.40 -6.24
N ARG A 189 -3.08 -1.61 -5.84
CA ARG A 189 -4.08 -0.99 -6.73
C ARG A 189 -4.07 0.53 -6.64
N MET A 190 -4.14 1.16 -7.81
CA MET A 190 -4.37 2.60 -7.94
C MET A 190 -5.69 2.82 -8.70
N MET A 191 -6.74 3.21 -7.96
CA MET A 191 -8.10 3.38 -8.49
C MET A 191 -8.39 4.84 -8.84
N LYS A 192 -7.78 5.35 -9.91
CA LYS A 192 -7.99 6.72 -10.41
C LYS A 192 -7.94 6.76 -11.93
N ALA A 193 -9.11 6.57 -12.56
CA ALA A 193 -9.30 6.50 -14.01
C ALA A 193 -8.53 7.58 -14.80
N SER A 194 -8.59 8.84 -14.35
CA SER A 194 -7.95 9.98 -15.03
C SER A 194 -6.42 9.90 -15.15
N ILE A 195 -5.73 9.17 -14.27
CA ILE A 195 -4.28 8.94 -14.37
C ILE A 195 -3.92 7.48 -14.68
N ALA A 196 -4.88 6.56 -14.59
CA ALA A 196 -4.67 5.13 -14.82
C ALA A 196 -4.06 4.85 -16.20
N GLY A 197 -4.54 5.52 -17.25
CA GLY A 197 -4.04 5.34 -18.63
C GLY A 197 -2.61 5.83 -18.82
N ALA A 198 -2.23 6.94 -18.17
CA ALA A 198 -0.86 7.45 -18.18
C ALA A 198 0.08 6.52 -17.39
N MET A 199 -0.33 6.12 -16.18
CA MET A 199 0.44 5.22 -15.33
C MET A 199 0.61 3.82 -15.96
N GLN A 200 -0.42 3.24 -16.55
CA GLN A 200 -0.30 1.98 -17.30
C GLN A 200 0.72 2.11 -18.44
N LYS A 201 0.76 3.26 -19.12
CA LYS A 201 1.75 3.55 -20.18
C LYS A 201 3.16 3.84 -19.65
N GLN A 202 3.35 4.19 -18.38
CA GLN A 202 4.66 4.46 -17.78
C GLN A 202 5.25 3.24 -17.05
N LEU A 203 4.43 2.52 -16.27
CA LEU A 203 4.87 1.40 -15.45
C LEU A 203 5.31 0.20 -16.32
N ARG A 204 6.40 -0.45 -15.93
CA ARG A 204 6.99 -1.60 -16.65
C ARG A 204 7.43 -2.69 -15.67
N MET A 205 7.43 -3.95 -16.14
CA MET A 205 8.04 -5.05 -15.40
C MET A 205 9.54 -4.76 -15.20
N GLY A 206 10.08 -5.09 -14.02
CA GLY A 206 11.46 -4.77 -13.64
C GLY A 206 11.67 -3.34 -13.13
N MET A 207 10.70 -2.42 -13.27
CA MET A 207 10.82 -1.05 -12.76
C MET A 207 10.81 -1.03 -11.22
N PRO A 208 11.77 -0.33 -10.56
CA PRO A 208 11.75 -0.12 -9.12
C PRO A 208 10.78 1.03 -8.77
N VAL A 209 9.83 0.77 -7.88
CA VAL A 209 8.79 1.74 -7.49
C VAL A 209 8.63 1.87 -5.98
N SER A 210 8.25 3.07 -5.54
CA SER A 210 7.90 3.44 -4.16
C SER A 210 6.43 3.83 -4.09
N ILE A 211 5.75 3.40 -3.04
CA ILE A 211 4.30 3.41 -2.87
C ILE A 211 3.96 3.87 -1.46
N VAL A 212 3.11 4.89 -1.37
CA VAL A 212 2.44 5.30 -0.13
C VAL A 212 0.95 5.00 -0.28
N GLY A 213 0.39 4.23 0.65
CA GLY A 213 -0.97 3.74 0.55
C GLY A 213 -1.56 3.25 1.86
N SER A 214 -2.62 2.44 1.75
CA SER A 214 -3.34 1.81 2.87
C SER A 214 -3.66 0.36 2.51
N LEU A 215 -3.50 -0.58 3.45
CA LEU A 215 -3.93 -1.95 3.23
C LEU A 215 -5.46 -2.04 3.32
N ARG A 216 -6.12 -2.50 2.26
CA ARG A 216 -7.59 -2.63 2.19
C ARG A 216 -7.98 -4.04 1.78
N MET A 217 -9.15 -4.49 2.23
CA MET A 217 -9.75 -5.71 1.71
C MET A 217 -10.65 -5.42 0.50
N ARG A 218 -10.81 -6.42 -0.36
CA ARG A 218 -11.91 -6.53 -1.33
C ARG A 218 -12.55 -7.91 -1.21
N ASP A 219 -13.86 -7.95 -1.41
CA ASP A 219 -14.58 -9.20 -1.59
C ASP A 219 -14.20 -9.80 -2.96
N LEU A 220 -14.07 -11.13 -3.01
CA LEU A 220 -13.90 -11.85 -4.26
C LEU A 220 -15.27 -12.07 -4.91
N LYS A 221 -15.27 -12.04 -6.24
CA LYS A 221 -16.43 -12.35 -7.06
C LYS A 221 -16.36 -13.82 -7.46
N GLU A 222 -17.52 -14.43 -7.59
CA GLU A 222 -17.70 -15.82 -8.01
C GLU A 222 -18.73 -15.85 -9.13
N THR A 223 -18.34 -16.43 -10.25
CA THR A 223 -19.22 -16.62 -11.41
C THR A 223 -19.87 -17.99 -11.26
N SER A 224 -21.20 -18.04 -11.25
CA SER A 224 -21.95 -19.31 -11.26
C SER A 224 -21.84 -20.00 -12.62
N PRO A 225 -22.20 -21.30 -12.73
CA PRO A 225 -22.28 -21.98 -14.03
C PRO A 225 -23.17 -21.27 -15.06
N ASP A 226 -24.20 -20.56 -14.59
CA ASP A 226 -25.12 -19.77 -15.41
C ASP A 226 -24.59 -18.36 -15.78
N GLY A 227 -23.32 -18.07 -15.46
CA GLY A 227 -22.68 -16.78 -15.72
C GLY A 227 -23.04 -15.66 -14.74
N VAL A 228 -23.80 -15.94 -13.68
CA VAL A 228 -24.22 -14.93 -12.69
C VAL A 228 -23.06 -14.61 -11.75
N ILE A 229 -22.64 -13.36 -11.73
CA ILE A 229 -21.54 -12.88 -10.88
C ILE A 229 -22.08 -12.49 -9.49
N SER A 230 -21.67 -13.23 -8.47
CA SER A 230 -22.01 -13.02 -7.06
C SER A 230 -20.78 -12.71 -6.21
N ASN A 231 -20.96 -12.45 -4.90
CA ASN A 231 -19.85 -12.34 -3.95
C ASN A 231 -19.58 -13.74 -3.36
N SER A 232 -18.34 -14.23 -3.40
CA SER A 232 -18.00 -15.58 -2.91
C SER A 232 -17.84 -15.72 -1.40
N GLY A 233 -18.10 -14.63 -0.65
CA GLY A 233 -17.77 -14.54 0.78
C GLY A 233 -16.27 -14.49 1.11
N LYS A 234 -15.39 -14.95 0.20
CA LYS A 234 -13.93 -14.84 0.34
C LYS A 234 -13.47 -13.40 0.15
N ARG A 235 -12.39 -13.02 0.84
CA ARG A 235 -11.83 -11.67 0.84
C ARG A 235 -10.33 -11.74 0.66
N VAL A 236 -9.77 -10.76 -0.07
CA VAL A 236 -8.32 -10.59 -0.23
C VAL A 236 -7.90 -9.17 0.08
N GLY A 237 -6.76 -9.03 0.74
CA GLY A 237 -6.10 -7.77 0.96
C GLY A 237 -5.30 -7.31 -0.26
N TYR A 238 -5.19 -6.00 -0.42
CA TYR A 238 -4.34 -5.33 -1.39
C TYR A 238 -3.96 -3.94 -0.86
N VAL A 239 -2.80 -3.42 -1.27
CA VAL A 239 -2.42 -2.05 -0.92
C VAL A 239 -3.08 -1.10 -1.90
N TRP A 240 -3.96 -0.24 -1.40
CA TRP A 240 -4.56 0.83 -2.17
C TRP A 240 -3.67 2.07 -2.10
N CYS A 241 -3.39 2.70 -3.24
CA CYS A 241 -2.56 3.90 -3.32
C CYS A 241 -3.18 4.94 -4.29
N ASN A 242 -2.78 6.21 -4.10
CA ASN A 242 -3.17 7.31 -4.99
C ASN A 242 -2.13 7.62 -6.07
N ASN A 243 -0.89 7.18 -5.87
CA ASN A 243 0.25 7.44 -6.74
C ASN A 243 1.27 6.30 -6.61
N ILE A 244 2.04 6.07 -7.68
CA ILE A 244 3.17 5.13 -7.73
C ILE A 244 4.35 5.92 -8.29
N GLN A 245 5.44 5.99 -7.55
CA GLN A 245 6.64 6.77 -7.92
C GLN A 245 7.80 5.83 -8.22
N THR A 246 8.81 6.29 -8.96
CA THR A 246 10.09 5.56 -9.06
C THR A 246 10.76 5.52 -7.69
N ALA A 247 11.30 4.37 -7.28
CA ALA A 247 11.98 4.26 -5.98
C ALA A 247 13.36 4.93 -5.99
N SER A 248 13.69 5.64 -4.92
CA SER A 248 15.02 6.24 -4.73
C SER A 248 16.01 5.26 -4.07
N GLN A 249 17.21 5.12 -4.63
CA GLN A 249 18.27 4.33 -4.00
C GLN A 249 18.71 4.98 -2.66
N GLY A 250 19.09 4.16 -1.69
CA GLY A 250 19.42 4.58 -0.32
C GLY A 250 18.19 4.87 0.56
N VAL A 251 17.17 5.55 0.02
CA VAL A 251 15.98 5.99 0.74
C VAL A 251 14.85 4.94 0.73
N ASP A 252 14.57 4.35 -0.43
CA ASP A 252 13.52 3.34 -0.64
C ASP A 252 14.10 1.95 -0.86
N ILE A 253 15.24 1.87 -1.55
CA ILE A 253 15.96 0.62 -1.82
C ILE A 253 17.41 0.79 -1.39
N ARG A 254 17.81 0.12 -0.30
CA ARG A 254 19.18 0.09 0.23
C ARG A 254 20.08 -0.85 -0.56
N SER A 255 19.54 -1.99 -0.99
CA SER A 255 20.25 -2.98 -1.80
C SER A 255 19.30 -3.63 -2.79
N ILE A 256 19.78 -3.84 -4.02
CA ILE A 256 19.04 -4.54 -5.07
C ILE A 256 19.42 -6.02 -4.99
N PRO A 257 18.47 -6.95 -4.75
CA PRO A 257 18.78 -8.37 -4.73
C PRO A 257 19.23 -8.93 -6.10
N THR A 258 20.08 -9.94 -6.09
CA THR A 258 20.63 -10.57 -7.33
C THR A 258 19.55 -11.13 -8.26
N TRP A 259 18.42 -11.62 -7.74
CA TRP A 259 17.31 -12.11 -8.56
C TRP A 259 16.65 -11.02 -9.42
N VAL A 260 16.86 -9.73 -9.10
CA VAL A 260 16.36 -8.60 -9.90
C VAL A 260 17.11 -8.50 -11.23
N SER A 261 18.41 -8.82 -11.27
CA SER A 261 19.21 -8.80 -12.50
C SER A 261 18.59 -9.70 -13.58
N ALA A 262 18.13 -10.90 -13.22
CA ALA A 262 17.47 -11.81 -14.16
C ALA A 262 16.12 -11.27 -14.71
N ILE A 263 15.46 -10.36 -14.00
CA ILE A 263 14.26 -9.65 -14.48
C ILE A 263 14.67 -8.53 -15.44
N LEU A 264 15.69 -7.75 -15.07
CA LEU A 264 16.23 -6.68 -15.90
C LEU A 264 16.85 -7.21 -17.20
N GLU A 265 17.50 -8.38 -17.19
CA GLU A 265 17.99 -9.03 -18.40
C GLU A 265 16.86 -9.53 -19.31
N ARG A 266 15.77 -10.05 -18.71
CA ARG A 266 14.61 -10.59 -19.43
C ARG A 266 13.74 -9.49 -20.04
N TYR A 267 13.61 -8.33 -19.39
CA TYR A 267 12.68 -7.27 -19.79
C TYR A 267 13.35 -5.90 -20.11
N GLY A 268 14.66 -5.76 -19.92
CA GLY A 268 15.39 -4.48 -19.95
C GLY A 268 16.24 -4.20 -21.20
N LYS A 269 16.02 -4.92 -22.30
CA LYS A 269 16.54 -4.55 -23.63
C LYS A 269 15.38 -3.91 -24.42
N MET A 270 15.38 -2.64 -24.81
CA MET A 270 16.29 -1.48 -24.67
C MET A 270 15.40 -0.19 -24.74
N PRO A 271 15.87 1.08 -24.70
CA PRO A 271 17.25 1.61 -24.64
C PRO A 271 17.54 2.66 -23.53
N SER A 272 18.82 3.01 -23.39
CA SER A 272 19.34 4.36 -23.05
C SER A 272 18.82 5.16 -21.83
N ALA A 273 18.31 4.52 -20.77
CA ALA A 273 18.12 5.19 -19.47
C ALA A 273 18.92 4.53 -18.33
N ALA A 274 19.01 3.19 -18.32
CA ALA A 274 19.76 2.45 -17.31
C ALA A 274 21.30 2.58 -17.43
N ALA A 275 21.82 2.98 -18.59
CA ALA A 275 23.26 3.12 -18.82
C ALA A 275 23.91 4.13 -17.85
N ASN A 276 23.21 5.23 -17.52
CA ASN A 276 23.74 6.26 -16.63
C ASN A 276 23.80 5.82 -15.15
N MET A 277 23.16 4.71 -14.77
CA MET A 277 23.31 4.13 -13.42
C MET A 277 24.51 3.18 -13.29
N ALA A 278 25.00 2.61 -14.40
CA ALA A 278 26.15 1.71 -14.38
C ALA A 278 27.51 2.44 -14.42
N VAL A 279 27.55 3.65 -14.98
CA VAL A 279 28.80 4.42 -15.20
C VAL A 279 29.33 5.08 -13.91
N SER A 280 28.47 5.37 -12.92
CA SER A 280 28.89 6.03 -11.66
C SER A 280 29.81 5.17 -10.77
N VAL A 281 29.95 3.88 -11.05
CA VAL A 281 30.82 2.96 -10.30
C VAL A 281 32.29 3.02 -10.77
N ALA A 282 32.57 3.61 -11.94
CA ALA A 282 33.89 3.55 -12.57
C ALA A 282 34.64 4.90 -12.66
N GLY A 283 34.07 6.01 -12.16
CA GLY A 283 34.56 7.36 -12.46
C GLY A 283 34.43 8.37 -11.32
N ALA A 284 34.86 8.01 -10.10
CA ALA A 284 34.95 8.92 -8.95
C ALA A 284 36.41 9.23 -8.58
N ALA A 285 37.20 9.67 -9.56
CA ALA A 285 38.57 10.16 -9.40
C ALA A 285 38.83 11.24 -10.46
N GLY A 286 38.22 12.41 -10.28
CA GLY A 286 38.35 13.57 -11.15
C GLY A 286 38.04 14.84 -10.37
N THR A 287 38.98 15.77 -10.37
CA THR A 287 38.87 17.09 -9.73
C THR A 287 37.73 17.89 -10.37
N VAL A 288 36.95 18.59 -9.53
CA VAL A 288 35.95 19.55 -9.97
C VAL A 288 36.53 20.94 -9.74
N ASP A 289 36.74 21.69 -10.82
CA ASP A 289 36.98 23.13 -10.73
C ASP A 289 35.67 23.84 -10.37
N GLU A 290 35.74 24.82 -9.46
CA GLU A 290 34.59 25.62 -9.04
C GLU A 290 34.31 26.72 -10.09
N GLU A 291 33.15 26.64 -10.75
CA GLU A 291 32.64 27.72 -11.60
C GLU A 291 31.42 28.35 -10.89
N GLU A 292 31.58 29.58 -10.40
CA GLU A 292 30.54 30.31 -9.67
C GLU A 292 29.39 30.72 -10.60
N ALA A 293 28.23 30.08 -10.45
CA ALA A 293 26.99 30.54 -11.07
C ALA A 293 26.41 31.73 -10.29
N THR A 294 26.72 32.96 -10.71
CA THR A 294 26.10 34.18 -10.18
C THR A 294 24.59 34.19 -10.41
N PHE A 295 23.83 34.37 -9.32
CA PHE A 295 22.37 34.50 -9.32
C PHE A 295 21.96 35.94 -9.64
N ASP A 296 21.29 36.16 -10.78
CA ASP A 296 20.72 37.45 -11.19
C ASP A 296 19.25 37.54 -10.71
N PRO A 297 18.89 38.48 -9.82
CA PRO A 297 17.57 38.50 -9.17
C PRO A 297 16.45 39.20 -9.96
N ASP A 298 16.71 39.78 -11.14
CA ASP A 298 15.76 40.68 -11.82
C ASP A 298 14.78 40.02 -12.83
N ASP A 299 14.81 38.70 -13.05
CA ASP A 299 13.92 38.02 -14.02
C ASP A 299 12.49 37.72 -13.48
N ALA A 300 11.88 38.72 -12.83
CA ALA A 300 10.56 38.64 -12.21
C ALA A 300 9.38 38.84 -13.19
N ARG A 301 9.55 38.57 -14.50
CA ARG A 301 8.57 38.92 -15.55
C ARG A 301 7.76 37.76 -16.15
N THR A 302 7.99 36.52 -15.75
CA THR A 302 7.42 35.35 -16.44
C THR A 302 6.11 34.80 -15.86
N GLU A 303 5.69 35.21 -14.65
CA GLU A 303 4.51 34.60 -14.00
C GLU A 303 3.16 35.19 -14.47
N GLU A 304 3.06 36.50 -14.69
CA GLU A 304 1.81 37.14 -15.17
C GLU A 304 1.50 36.79 -16.65
N GLU A 305 2.53 36.71 -17.50
CA GLU A 305 2.36 36.29 -18.91
C GLU A 305 1.96 34.82 -19.02
N ALA A 306 2.51 33.94 -18.17
CA ALA A 306 2.07 32.54 -18.09
C ALA A 306 0.60 32.39 -17.65
N LEU A 307 0.15 33.21 -16.69
CA LEU A 307 -1.24 33.19 -16.21
C LEU A 307 -2.24 33.75 -17.24
N ARG A 308 -1.85 34.77 -18.02
CA ARG A 308 -2.65 35.25 -19.16
C ARG A 308 -2.70 34.23 -20.31
N ALA A 309 -1.58 33.60 -20.66
CA ALA A 309 -1.55 32.55 -21.68
C ALA A 309 -2.40 31.32 -21.29
N ALA A 310 -2.56 31.06 -20.00
CA ALA A 310 -3.44 30.01 -19.46
C ALA A 310 -4.93 30.41 -19.34
N GLY A 311 -5.30 31.66 -19.64
CA GLY A 311 -6.69 32.15 -19.55
C GLY A 311 -7.24 32.22 -18.12
N LEU A 312 -6.38 32.33 -17.11
CA LEU A 312 -6.75 32.31 -15.68
C LEU A 312 -6.92 33.70 -15.04
N LEU A 313 -6.67 34.76 -15.82
CA LEU A 313 -6.95 36.15 -15.48
C LEU A 313 -7.75 36.79 -16.62
N VAL A 314 -8.75 37.60 -16.26
CA VAL A 314 -9.56 38.45 -17.16
C VAL A 314 -9.08 39.89 -17.03
#